data_AF-A0A8C3C8B8-F1
#
_entry.id   AF-A0A8C3C8B8-F1
#
_cell.length_a   1.000
_cell.length_b   1.000
_cell.length_c   1.000
_cell.angle_alpha   90.00
_cell.angle_beta   90.00
_cell.angle_gamma   90.00
#
_symmetry.space_group_name_H-M   'P 1'
#
loop_
_entity.id
_entity.type
_entity.pdbx_description
1 polymer ?
#
loop_
_entity_poly.entity_id
_entity_poly.type
_entity_poly.pdbx_seq_one_letter_code
_entity_poly.pdbx_strand_id
1 'polypeptide(L)' 'MMERRMECGAVVMNGCIYVTGGYSYSKGTYLQSIEKYNPELNKWEAVGNLPSAMRSHGCVCVYNV' A
#
# COMPACT_ATOMS: atom_id res chain seq x y z
N MET A 1 -2.51 -9.14 3.17
CA MET A 1 -2.99 -8.12 2.24
C MET A 1 -4.32 -8.57 1.67
N MET A 2 -5.14 -7.64 1.22
CA MET A 2 -6.44 -7.87 0.60
C MET A 2 -6.32 -8.19 -0.89
N GLU A 3 -5.37 -7.56 -1.60
CA GLU A 3 -5.09 -7.85 -3.01
C GLU A 3 -3.62 -8.21 -3.23
N ARG A 4 -3.35 -9.35 -3.87
CA ARG A 4 -1.97 -9.75 -4.23
C ARG A 4 -1.43 -8.81 -5.31
N ARG A 5 -0.23 -8.26 -5.08
CA ARG A 5 0.38 -7.28 -5.99
C ARG A 5 1.90 -7.41 -6.04
N MET A 6 2.48 -6.93 -7.14
CA MET A 6 3.91 -6.68 -7.29
C MET A 6 4.17 -5.20 -7.61
N GLU A 7 5.44 -4.77 -7.57
CA GLU A 7 5.84 -3.40 -7.93
C GLU A 7 5.12 -2.30 -7.12
N CYS A 8 4.63 -2.63 -5.93
CA CYS A 8 4.01 -1.66 -5.02
C CYS A 8 5.07 -0.92 -4.21
N GLY A 9 4.71 0.28 -3.74
CA GLY A 9 5.47 0.97 -2.71
C GLY A 9 4.99 0.56 -1.32
N ALA A 10 5.91 0.49 -0.35
CA ALA A 10 5.59 0.18 1.03
C ALA A 10 6.32 1.11 1.99
N VAL A 11 5.69 1.46 3.12
CA VAL A 11 6.27 2.32 4.15
C VAL A 11 5.67 2.00 5.53
N VAL A 12 6.46 2.19 6.59
CA VAL A 12 5.97 2.13 7.97
C VAL A 12 5.59 3.53 8.44
N MET A 13 4.37 3.70 8.94
CA MET A 13 3.88 4.95 9.52
C MET A 13 2.99 4.64 10.73
N ASN A 14 3.24 5.29 11.87
CA ASN A 14 2.47 5.11 13.11
C ASN A 14 2.31 3.63 13.51
N GLY A 15 3.40 2.86 13.47
CA GLY A 15 3.41 1.43 13.84
C GLY A 15 2.70 0.47 12.85
N CYS A 16 2.15 0.99 11.75
CA CYS A 16 1.46 0.20 10.74
C CYS A 16 2.25 0.17 9.42
N ILE A 17 2.07 -0.90 8.64
CA ILE A 17 2.63 -1.00 7.28
C ILE A 17 1.58 -0.51 6.29
N TYR A 18 1.94 0.43 5.44
CA TYR A 18 1.12 0.89 4.33
C TYR A 18 1.69 0.35 3.02
N VAL A 19 0.82 -0.18 2.17
CA VAL A 19 1.15 -0.68 0.83
C VAL A 19 0.33 0.10 -0.19
N THR A 20 0.98 0.67 -1.19
CA THR A 20 0.37 1.60 -2.16
C THR A 20 0.62 1.13 -3.60
N GLY A 21 -0.41 1.20 -4.44
CA GLY A 21 -0.29 0.93 -5.88
C GLY A 21 0.20 -0.48 -6.22
N GLY A 22 0.93 -0.65 -7.32
CA GLY A 22 1.42 -1.93 -7.84
C GLY A 22 0.53 -2.52 -8.93
N TYR A 23 0.87 -3.73 -9.36
CA TYR A 23 0.13 -4.50 -10.38
C TYR A 23 -0.49 -5.75 -9.77
N SER A 24 -1.79 -5.97 -10.01
CA SER A 24 -2.48 -7.20 -9.64
C SER A 24 -2.65 -8.09 -10.87
N TYR A 25 -2.09 -9.30 -10.81
CA TYR A 25 -2.26 -10.32 -11.85
C TYR A 25 -3.69 -10.85 -11.91
N SER A 26 -4.37 -11.00 -10.76
CA SER A 26 -5.75 -11.48 -10.69
C SER A 26 -6.73 -10.51 -11.35
N LYS A 27 -6.46 -9.19 -11.27
CA LYS A 27 -7.27 -8.14 -11.90
C LYS A 27 -6.75 -7.70 -13.27
N GLY A 28 -5.55 -8.09 -13.66
CA GLY A 28 -4.91 -7.69 -14.91
C GLY A 28 -4.72 -6.17 -15.03
N THR A 29 -4.57 -5.46 -13.91
CA THR A 29 -4.54 -3.98 -13.91
C THR A 29 -3.64 -3.39 -12.83
N TYR A 30 -3.25 -2.13 -13.04
CA TYR A 30 -2.54 -1.32 -12.06
C TYR A 30 -3.50 -0.84 -10.97
N LEU A 31 -3.02 -0.85 -9.74
CA LEU A 31 -3.80 -0.50 -8.57
C LEU A 31 -3.58 0.95 -8.19
N GLN A 32 -4.67 1.56 -7.70
CA GLN A 32 -4.64 2.82 -6.97
C GLN A 32 -4.74 2.59 -5.46
N SER A 33 -5.15 1.40 -5.04
CA SER A 33 -5.48 1.13 -3.65
C SER A 33 -4.30 1.27 -2.70
N ILE A 34 -4.61 1.81 -1.52
CA ILE A 34 -3.75 1.87 -0.36
C ILE A 34 -4.34 0.94 0.69
N GLU A 35 -3.53 0.00 1.16
CA GLU A 35 -3.89 -0.91 2.23
C GLU A 35 -2.96 -0.71 3.43
N LYS A 36 -3.53 -0.76 4.63
CA LYS A 36 -2.79 -0.71 5.89
C LYS A 36 -2.86 -2.07 6.58
N TYR A 37 -1.72 -2.54 7.05
CA TYR A 37 -1.61 -3.63 8.01
C TYR A 37 -1.36 -3.08 9.40
N ASN A 38 -2.26 -3.40 10.34
CA ASN A 38 -2.04 -3.17 11.76
C ASN A 38 -1.55 -4.49 12.41
N PRO A 39 -0.29 -4.55 12.88
CA PRO A 39 0.26 -5.74 13.54
C PRO A 39 -0.44 -6.10 14.86
N GLU A 40 -0.92 -5.13 15.63
CA GLU A 40 -1.59 -5.36 16.92
C GLU A 40 -2.92 -6.09 16.74
N LEU A 41 -3.63 -5.75 15.67
CA LEU A 41 -4.90 -6.37 15.32
C LEU A 41 -4.74 -7.57 14.37
N ASN A 42 -3.53 -7.80 13.85
CA ASN A 42 -3.23 -8.75 12.79
C ASN A 42 -4.21 -8.64 11.61
N LYS A 43 -4.46 -7.43 11.14
CA LYS A 43 -5.50 -7.15 10.14
C LYS A 43 -5.03 -6.19 9.06
N TRP A 44 -5.52 -6.46 7.85
CA TRP A 44 -5.41 -5.56 6.71
C TRP A 44 -6.72 -4.79 6.53
N GLU A 45 -6.61 -3.52 6.17
CA GLU A 45 -7.75 -2.65 5.84
C GLU A 45 -7.42 -1.78 4.62
N ALA A 46 -8.46 -1.47 3.84
CA ALA A 46 -8.36 -0.48 2.77
C ALA A 46 -8.47 0.92 3.38
N VAL A 47 -7.49 1.78 3.11
CA VAL A 47 -7.39 3.11 3.75
C VAL A 47 -7.45 4.27 2.76
N GLY A 48 -7.53 4.00 1.46
CA GLY A 48 -7.70 5.02 0.44
C GLY A 48 -7.18 4.61 -0.92
N ASN A 49 -7.01 5.60 -1.79
CA ASN A 49 -6.45 5.45 -3.14
C ASN A 49 -5.42 6.55 -3.43
N LEU A 50 -4.42 6.22 -4.22
CA LEU A 50 -3.55 7.18 -4.89
C LEU A 50 -4.35 7.96 -5.96
N PRO A 51 -3.94 9.19 -6.31
CA PRO A 51 -4.61 9.98 -7.36
C PRO A 51 -4.61 9.30 -8.75
N SER A 52 -3.63 8.45 -9.02
CA SER A 52 -3.49 7.67 -10.25
C SER A 52 -2.87 6.31 -9.96
N ALA A 53 -3.08 5.34 -10.85
CA ALA A 53 -2.49 4.02 -10.67
C ALA A 53 -0.96 4.13 -10.83
N MET A 54 -0.20 3.55 -9.91
CA MET A 54 1.25 3.73 -9.82
C MET A 54 1.94 2.40 -9.54
N ARG A 55 3.15 2.20 -10.07
CA ARG A 55 3.98 1.01 -9.84
C ARG A 55 5.46 1.38 -9.91
N SER A 56 6.33 0.53 -9.36
CA SER A 56 7.78 0.70 -9.33
C SER A 56 8.22 2.03 -8.70
N HIS A 57 7.41 2.56 -7.78
CA HIS A 57 7.66 3.81 -7.07
C HIS A 57 8.24 3.56 -5.68
N GLY A 58 8.93 4.57 -5.14
CA GLY A 58 9.38 4.59 -3.75
C GLY A 58 8.32 5.19 -2.83
N CYS A 59 8.32 4.76 -1.56
CA CYS A 59 7.55 5.38 -0.48
C CYS A 59 8.48 5.68 0.69
N VAL A 60 8.36 6.89 1.25
CA VAL A 60 9.07 7.31 2.45
C VAL A 60 8.08 7.98 3.39
N CYS A 61 8.27 7.79 4.69
CA CYS A 61 7.53 8.50 5.72
C CYS A 61 8.49 9.52 6.33
N VAL A 62 8.05 10.77 6.41
CA VAL A 62 8.80 11.86 7.04
C VAL A 62 8.07 12.24 8.30
N TYR A 63 8.78 12.22 9.42
CA TYR A 63 8.30 12.75 10.69
C TYR A 63 8.91 14.14 10.86
N ASN A 64 8.08 15.13 11.19
CA ASN A 64 8.60 16.42 11.63
C ASN A 64 9.32 16.22 12.95
N VAL A 65 10.54 16.75 13.03
CA VAL A 65 11.31 16.87 14.28
C VAL A 65 10.91 18.16 14.97
#